data_AF-A0A382BAD1-F1
#
_entry.id   AF-A0A382BAD1-F1
#
_cell.length_a   1.000
_cell.length_b   1.000
_cell.length_c   1.000
_cell.angle_alpha   90.00
_cell.angle_beta   90.00
_cell.angle_gamma   90.00
#
_symmetry.space_group_name_H-M   'P 1'
#
loop_
_entity.id
_entity.type
_entity.pdbx_description
1 polymer ?
#
loop_
_entity_poly.entity_id
_entity_poly.type
_entity_poly.pdbx_seq_one_letter_code
_entity_poly.pdbx_strand_id
1 'polypeptide(L)' 'MNPAFEYHQSQNRRQFFQGAGLKVGGIALAQLLGQRSLAAKPAVAGDVHPALPGLPHFAPKAKNLIYLHMNGAPAQL' A
#
# COMPACT_ATOMS: atom_id res chain seq x y z
N MET A 1 12.60 41.98 -14.28
CA MET A 1 11.58 40.96 -13.96
C MET A 1 12.25 39.88 -13.13
N ASN A 2 11.74 39.63 -11.92
CA ASN A 2 12.26 38.58 -11.04
C ASN A 2 11.30 37.37 -11.11
N PRO A 3 11.74 36.23 -11.66
CA PRO A 3 10.86 35.09 -11.90
C PRO A 3 10.28 34.49 -10.61
N ALA A 4 10.97 34.60 -9.47
CA ALA A 4 10.43 34.15 -8.19
C ALA A 4 9.21 34.99 -7.76
N PHE A 5 9.24 36.29 -8.04
CA PHE A 5 8.16 37.22 -7.67
C PHE A 5 6.92 37.01 -8.54
N GLU A 6 7.11 36.75 -9.83
CA GLU A 6 6.02 36.40 -10.76
C GLU A 6 5.37 35.06 -10.41
N TYR A 7 6.19 34.06 -10.02
CA TYR A 7 5.69 32.79 -9.53
C TYR A 7 4.76 32.97 -8.31
N HIS A 8 5.18 33.75 -7.31
CA HIS A 8 4.36 34.02 -6.12
C HIS A 8 3.07 34.80 -6.41
N GLN A 9 3.09 35.73 -7.37
CA GLN A 9 1.88 36.46 -7.79
C GLN A 9 0.89 35.58 -8.56
N SER A 10 1.38 34.59 -9.32
CA SER A 10 0.53 33.66 -10.08
C SER A 10 -0.04 32.50 -9.24
N GLN A 11 0.42 32.33 -8.00
CA GLN A 11 0.05 31.26 -7.10
C GLN A 11 -1.36 31.47 -6.50
N ASN A 12 -2.29 30.57 -6.80
CA ASN A 12 -3.61 30.56 -6.16
C ASN A 12 -3.70 29.55 -4.99
N ARG A 13 -4.68 29.76 -4.09
CA ARG A 13 -4.88 28.88 -2.91
C ARG A 13 -5.01 27.40 -3.31
N ARG A 14 -5.70 27.09 -4.41
CA ARG A 14 -5.88 25.71 -4.89
C ARG A 14 -4.56 25.06 -5.28
N GLN A 15 -3.71 25.76 -6.02
CA GLN A 15 -2.38 25.30 -6.42
C GLN A 15 -1.44 25.16 -5.22
N PHE A 16 -1.51 26.11 -4.27
CA PHE A 16 -0.75 26.03 -3.02
C PHE A 16 -1.11 24.75 -2.22
N PHE A 17 -2.41 24.51 -1.99
CA PHE A 17 -2.87 23.35 -1.24
C PHE A 17 -2.73 22.03 -2.02
N GLN A 18 -2.81 22.05 -3.35
CA GLN A 18 -2.52 20.89 -4.20
C GLN A 18 -1.07 20.40 -4.00
N GLY A 19 -0.11 21.32 -3.90
CA GLY A 19 1.29 20.98 -3.71
C GLY A 19 1.67 20.66 -2.25
N ALA A 20 1.02 21.28 -1.27
CA ALA A 20 1.37 21.14 0.15
C ALA A 20 0.83 19.86 0.80
N GLY A 21 -0.45 19.51 0.56
CA GLY A 21 -1.08 18.34 1.19
C GLY A 21 -0.49 17.00 0.72
N LEU A 22 -0.20 16.88 -0.57
CA LEU A 22 0.38 15.67 -1.16
C LEU A 22 1.81 15.38 -0.67
N LYS A 23 2.60 16.43 -0.38
CA LYS A 23 3.98 16.27 0.13
C LYS A 23 4.03 15.74 1.55
N VAL A 24 3.17 16.26 2.44
CA VAL A 24 3.07 15.78 3.83
C VAL A 24 2.51 14.36 3.86
N GLY A 25 1.50 14.06 3.04
CA GLY A 25 0.96 12.71 2.89
C GLY A 25 2.01 11.70 2.40
N GLY A 26 2.90 12.10 1.49
CA GLY A 26 4.01 11.26 1.02
C GLY A 26 4.98 10.87 2.14
N ILE A 27 5.29 11.79 3.06
CA ILE A 27 6.14 11.50 4.23
C ILE A 27 5.46 10.49 5.16
N ALA A 28 4.18 10.71 5.48
CA ALA A 28 3.41 9.79 6.32
C ALA A 28 3.29 8.38 5.69
N LEU A 29 3.04 8.32 4.37
CA LEU A 29 2.98 7.06 3.64
C LEU A 29 4.33 6.34 3.62
N ALA A 30 5.43 7.06 3.38
CA ALA A 30 6.77 6.50 3.41
C ALA A 30 7.10 5.91 4.80
N GLN A 31 6.67 6.58 5.88
CA GLN A 31 6.86 6.08 7.24
C GLN A 31 6.03 4.80 7.51
N LEU A 32 4.76 4.78 7.11
CA LEU A 32 3.91 3.60 7.27
C LEU A 32 4.41 2.40 6.46
N LEU A 33 4.81 2.63 5.20
CA LEU A 33 5.36 1.59 4.33
C LEU A 33 6.74 1.13 4.78
N GLY A 34 7.59 2.05 5.26
CA GLY A 34 8.89 1.74 5.83
C GLY A 34 8.76 0.88 7.09
N GLN A 35 7.86 1.24 8.02
CA GLN A 35 7.55 0.41 9.19
C GLN A 35 7.03 -0.97 8.80
N ARG A 36 6.15 -1.07 7.80
CA ARG A 36 5.66 -2.36 7.30
C ARG A 36 6.76 -3.17 6.63
N SER A 37 7.67 -2.54 5.90
CA SER A 37 8.82 -3.20 5.28
C SER A 37 9.83 -3.69 6.31
N LEU A 38 10.04 -2.95 7.40
CA LEU A 38 10.94 -3.32 8.49
C LEU A 38 10.32 -4.37 9.43
N ALA A 39 9.00 -4.34 9.61
CA ALA A 39 8.24 -5.33 10.37
C ALA A 39 7.92 -6.59 9.56
N ALA A 40 8.04 -6.52 8.22
CA ALA A 40 7.95 -7.70 7.38
C ALA A 40 9.16 -8.58 7.69
N LYS A 41 8.92 -9.69 8.40
CA LYS A 41 9.89 -10.79 8.41
C LYS A 41 10.21 -11.12 6.95
N PRO A 42 11.49 -11.23 6.56
CA PRO A 42 11.82 -11.87 5.30
C PRO A 42 11.12 -13.22 5.32
N ALA A 43 10.42 -13.58 4.24
CA ALA A 43 9.86 -14.91 4.12
C ALA A 43 11.04 -15.88 4.14
N VAL A 44 11.35 -16.40 5.33
CA VAL A 44 12.37 -17.41 5.47
C VAL A 44 11.75 -18.64 4.84
N ALA A 45 12.44 -19.25 3.87
CA ALA A 45 12.06 -20.56 3.36
C ALA A 45 11.97 -21.50 4.58
N GLY A 46 10.75 -21.80 5.04
CA GLY A 46 10.51 -22.49 6.32
C GLY A 46 9.51 -21.83 7.29
N ASP A 47 8.98 -20.62 7.02
CA ASP A 47 7.91 -20.01 7.83
C ASP A 47 6.57 -20.78 7.77
N VAL A 48 6.48 -21.79 6.90
CA VAL A 48 5.45 -22.83 7.00
C VAL A 48 6.00 -23.90 7.93
N HIS A 49 5.44 -24.00 9.13
CA HIS A 49 5.74 -25.10 10.03
C HIS A 49 5.62 -26.42 9.26
N PRO A 50 6.63 -27.31 9.33
CA PRO A 50 6.53 -28.61 8.69
C PRO A 50 5.28 -29.31 9.21
N ALA A 51 4.52 -29.91 8.29
CA ALA A 51 3.34 -30.68 8.68
C ALA A 51 3.76 -31.71 9.72
N LEU A 52 2.99 -31.83 10.81
CA LEU A 52 3.27 -32.88 11.79
C LEU A 52 3.17 -34.24 11.09
N PRO A 53 4.03 -35.21 11.45
CA PRO A 53 3.92 -36.57 10.95
C PRO A 53 2.50 -37.08 11.14
N GLY A 54 1.86 -37.50 10.04
CA GLY A 54 0.48 -37.99 10.03
C GLY A 54 -0.61 -36.95 9.74
N LEU A 55 -0.31 -35.66 9.64
CA LEU A 55 -1.29 -34.65 9.25
C LEU A 55 -1.17 -34.22 7.77
N PRO A 56 -2.30 -33.85 7.13
CA PRO A 56 -3.67 -34.05 7.60
C PRO A 56 -4.11 -35.52 7.44
N HIS A 57 -4.85 -36.07 8.40
CA HIS A 57 -5.43 -37.43 8.31
C HIS A 57 -6.46 -37.60 7.17
N PHE A 58 -6.94 -36.50 6.61
CA PHE A 58 -7.98 -36.46 5.58
C PHE A 58 -7.54 -35.57 4.42
N ALA A 59 -8.04 -35.85 3.22
CA ALA A 59 -7.77 -35.03 2.05
C ALA A 59 -8.27 -33.58 2.28
N PRO A 60 -7.45 -32.56 2.00
CA PRO A 60 -7.84 -31.16 2.17
C PRO A 60 -9.00 -30.81 1.23
N LYS A 61 -10.01 -30.10 1.77
CA LYS A 61 -11.14 -29.57 1.01
C LYS A 61 -11.25 -28.07 1.24
N ALA A 62 -11.16 -27.29 0.17
CA ALA A 62 -11.45 -25.86 0.23
C ALA A 62 -12.96 -25.66 0.48
N LYS A 63 -13.34 -25.15 1.66
CA LYS A 63 -14.74 -24.84 1.99
C LYS A 63 -15.15 -23.43 1.58
N ASN A 64 -14.24 -22.46 1.70
CA ASN A 64 -14.53 -21.04 1.47
C ASN A 64 -13.44 -20.43 0.59
N LEU A 65 -13.85 -19.63 -0.40
CA LEU A 65 -12.97 -18.79 -1.21
C LEU A 65 -13.20 -17.33 -0.82
N ILE A 66 -12.15 -16.64 -0.36
CA ILE A 66 -12.21 -15.21 -0.08
C ILE A 66 -11.75 -14.49 -1.34
N TYR A 67 -12.70 -13.88 -2.05
CA TYR A 67 -12.44 -13.03 -3.21
C TYR A 67 -12.52 -11.57 -2.80
N LEU A 68 -11.41 -10.85 -2.94
CA LEU A 68 -11.32 -9.43 -2.62
C LEU A 68 -11.32 -8.64 -3.93
N HIS A 69 -12.45 -8.02 -4.26
CA HIS A 69 -12.51 -7.06 -5.36
C HIS A 69 -12.02 -5.70 -4.88
N MET A 70 -10.86 -5.26 -5.37
CA MET A 70 -10.35 -3.92 -5.07
C MET A 70 -11.12 -2.88 -5.88
N ASN A 71 -11.48 -1.76 -5.26
CA ASN A 71 -12.20 -0.68 -5.92
C ASN A 71 -11.30 -0.03 -7.00
N GLY A 72 -11.71 -0.08 -8.27
CA GLY A 72 -10.99 0.54 -9.40
C GLY A 72 -10.76 -0.33 -10.65
N ALA A 73 -11.15 -1.61 -10.66
CA ALA A 73 -11.15 -2.40 -11.89
C ALA A 73 -12.36 -1.98 -12.77
N PRO A 74 -12.21 -1.89 -14.11
CA PRO A 74 -13.34 -1.64 -14.99
C PRO A 74 -14.36 -2.76 -14.81
N ALA A 75 -15.61 -2.38 -14.52
CA ALA A 75 -16.70 -3.35 -14.42
C ALA A 75 -16.82 -4.08 -15.75
N GLN A 76 -16.63 -5.40 -15.76
CA GLN A 76 -17.03 -6.22 -16.90
C GLN A 76 -18.54 -6.42 -16.83
N LEU A 77 -19.27 -5.55 -17.54
CA LEU A 77 -20.53 -5.83 -18.22
C LEU A 77 -20.53 -5.09 -19.56
#